data_AF-A0A4S3TKF0-F1
#
_entry.id   AF-A0A4S3TKF0-F1
#
_cell.length_a   1.000
_cell.length_b   1.000
_cell.length_c   1.000
_cell.angle_alpha   90.00
_cell.angle_beta   90.00
_cell.angle_gamma   90.00
#
_symmetry.space_group_name_H-M   'P 1'
#
loop_
_entity.id
_entity.type
_entity.pdbx_description
1 polymer ?
#
loop_
_entity_poly.entity_id
_entity_poly.type
_entity_poly.pdbx_seq_one_letter_code
_entity_poly.pdbx_strand_id
1 'polypeptide(L)'
;MVGVALGWSSLATGLWLLAVAAYGVGDLVTTMVGLRSPDLEEGQAGAQLILGEPPSWWRFSCFKLVFLAVCYAGYVALEGTRARLLVPAGIALVGLYAVFNNVRVMVAVR
;
A
#
# COMPACT_ATOMS: atom_id res chain seq x y z
N MET A 1 22.45 9.43 -27.48
CA MET A 1 21.62 9.34 -26.26
C MET A 1 20.46 8.42 -26.58
N VAL A 2 20.49 7.18 -26.08
CA VAL A 2 19.45 6.19 -26.33
C VAL A 2 18.23 6.58 -25.51
N GLY A 3 17.15 6.95 -26.19
CA GLY A 3 15.85 7.18 -25.56
C GLY A 3 15.34 5.85 -25.00
N VAL A 4 15.36 5.74 -23.68
CA VAL A 4 14.69 4.66 -22.96
C VAL A 4 13.19 4.88 -23.13
N ALA A 5 12.59 4.16 -24.07
CA ALA A 5 11.14 4.03 -24.10
C ALA A 5 10.75 3.25 -22.84
N LEU A 6 10.20 3.95 -21.85
CA LEU A 6 9.57 3.36 -20.67
C LEU A 6 8.36 2.53 -21.15
N GLY A 7 8.61 1.32 -21.65
CA GLY A 7 7.60 0.41 -22.16
C GLY A 7 6.86 -0.20 -20.98
N TRP A 8 5.79 0.45 -20.54
CA TRP A 8 4.85 -0.13 -19.59
C TRP A 8 4.06 -1.23 -20.30
N SER A 9 4.11 -2.45 -19.77
CA SER A 9 3.14 -3.47 -20.18
C SER A 9 1.81 -3.21 -19.48
N SER A 10 0.68 -3.52 -20.13
CA SER A 10 -0.66 -3.38 -19.53
C SER A 10 -0.77 -4.09 -18.18
N LEU A 11 -0.04 -5.21 -18.01
CA LEU A 11 0.07 -5.93 -16.75
C LEU A 11 0.77 -5.10 -15.67
N ALA A 12 1.89 -4.44 -15.98
CA ALA A 12 2.59 -3.60 -15.02
C ALA A 12 1.70 -2.44 -14.55
N THR A 13 1.00 -1.80 -15.49
CA THR A 13 0.01 -0.74 -15.18
C THR A 13 -1.09 -1.27 -14.27
N GLY A 14 -1.67 -2.43 -14.60
CA GLY A 14 -2.72 -3.05 -13.79
C GLY A 14 -2.26 -3.38 -12.36
N LEU A 15 -1.05 -3.92 -12.22
CA LEU A 15 -0.48 -4.23 -10.90
C LEU A 15 -0.20 -2.95 -10.08
N TRP A 16 0.29 -1.87 -10.71
CA TRP A 16 0.50 -0.60 -10.02
C TRP A 16 -0.81 0.05 -9.60
N LEU A 17 -1.84 0.04 -10.46
CA LEU A 17 -3.17 0.52 -10.11
C LEU A 17 -3.75 -0.27 -8.94
N LEU A 18 -3.62 -1.60 -8.97
CA LEU A 18 -4.06 -2.46 -7.88
C LEU A 18 -3.28 -2.20 -6.59
N ALA A 19 -1.96 -2.00 -6.67
CA ALA A 19 -1.12 -1.65 -5.53
C ALA A 19 -1.55 -0.31 -4.91
N VAL A 20 -1.76 0.73 -5.71
CA VAL A 20 -2.23 2.03 -5.23
C VAL A 20 -3.63 1.92 -4.63
N ALA A 21 -4.54 1.21 -5.30
CA ALA A 21 -5.91 1.04 -4.82
C ALA A 21 -5.97 0.24 -3.50
N ALA A 22 -5.26 -0.88 -3.40
CA ALA A 22 -5.32 -1.76 -2.22
C ALA A 22 -4.40 -1.26 -1.09
N TYR A 23 -3.09 -1.16 -1.33
CA TYR A 23 -2.12 -0.77 -0.31
C TYR A 23 -2.15 0.73 -0.01
N GLY A 24 -2.35 1.57 -1.01
CA GLY A 24 -2.41 3.02 -0.83
C GLY A 24 -3.72 3.45 -0.20
N VAL A 25 -4.82 3.37 -0.97
CA VAL A 25 -6.11 3.95 -0.60
C VAL A 25 -6.92 3.02 0.31
N GLY A 26 -7.10 1.76 -0.07
CA GLY A 26 -7.95 0.81 0.63
C GLY A 26 -7.47 0.56 2.06
N ASP A 27 -6.20 0.24 2.23
CA ASP A 27 -5.59 0.03 3.55
C ASP A 27 -5.68 1.29 4.41
N LEU A 28 -5.31 2.46 3.86
CA LEU A 28 -5.45 3.75 4.56
C LEU A 28 -6.89 3.97 5.06
N VAL A 29 -7.88 3.84 4.17
CA VAL A 29 -9.28 4.08 4.54
C VAL A 29 -9.76 3.05 5.57
N THR A 30 -9.47 1.77 5.37
CA THR A 30 -9.97 0.71 6.26
C THR A 30 -9.31 0.73 7.63
N THR A 31 -8.00 0.95 7.74
CA THR A 31 -7.32 1.16 9.03
C THR A 31 -7.95 2.33 9.77
N MET A 32 -8.15 3.44 9.09
CA MET A 32 -8.64 4.65 9.71
C MET A 32 -10.11 4.62 10.11
N VAL A 33 -10.95 3.92 9.34
CA VAL A 33 -12.33 3.67 9.72
C VAL A 33 -12.37 2.71 10.91
N GLY A 34 -11.54 1.67 10.91
CA GLY A 34 -11.42 0.72 12.02
C GLY A 34 -11.04 1.41 13.33
N LEU A 35 -10.02 2.27 13.31
CA LEU A 35 -9.53 3.03 14.47
C LEU A 35 -10.49 4.10 15.02
N ARG A 36 -11.63 4.33 14.36
CA ARG A 36 -12.72 5.14 14.95
C ARG A 36 -13.56 4.35 15.94
N SER A 37 -13.49 3.01 15.90
CA SER A 37 -14.16 2.15 16.86
C SER A 37 -13.35 2.09 18.16
N PRO A 38 -13.96 2.32 19.34
CA PRO A 38 -13.26 2.21 20.62
C PRO A 38 -12.85 0.77 20.94
N ASP A 39 -13.45 -0.22 20.27
CA ASP A 39 -13.20 -1.65 20.48
C ASP A 39 -12.08 -2.20 19.58
N LEU A 40 -11.50 -1.36 18.70
CA LEU A 40 -10.49 -1.76 17.72
C LEU A 40 -9.22 -0.92 17.84
N GLU A 41 -8.09 -1.61 17.90
CA GLU A 41 -6.75 -1.01 17.89
C GLU A 41 -5.91 -1.60 16.76
N GLU A 42 -4.93 -0.83 16.27
CA GLU A 42 -3.97 -1.33 15.30
C GLU A 42 -3.04 -2.31 16.01
N GLY A 43 -3.02 -3.59 15.61
CA GLY A 43 -2.20 -4.61 16.27
C GLY A 43 -0.74 -4.66 15.82
N GLN A 44 -0.41 -4.02 14.69
CA GLN A 44 0.94 -4.05 14.12
C GLN A 44 1.80 -2.92 14.69
N ALA A 45 2.82 -3.26 15.48
CA ALA A 45 3.72 -2.27 16.11
C ALA A 45 4.34 -1.26 15.12
N GLY A 46 4.70 -1.72 13.90
CA GLY A 46 5.20 -0.83 12.85
C GLY A 46 4.17 0.20 12.38
N ALA A 47 2.91 -0.22 12.21
CA ALA A 47 1.84 0.67 11.82
C ALA A 47 1.48 1.65 12.96
N GLN A 48 1.47 1.20 14.21
CA GLN A 48 1.28 2.06 15.39
C GLN A 48 2.34 3.17 15.45
N LEU A 49 3.63 2.85 15.24
CA LEU A 49 4.71 3.84 15.23
C LEU A 49 4.51 4.91 14.16
N ILE A 50 4.00 4.53 12.99
CA ILE A 50 3.75 5.46 11.88
C ILE A 50 2.52 6.32 12.18
N LEU A 51 1.42 5.70 12.63
CA LEU A 51 0.16 6.37 12.97
C LEU A 51 0.33 7.38 14.11
N GLY A 52 1.09 7.00 15.14
CA GLY A 52 1.24 7.74 16.38
C GLY A 52 0.00 7.71 17.28
N GLU A 53 0.10 8.42 18.40
CA GLU A 53 -0.97 8.59 19.38
C GLU A 53 -1.28 10.10 19.54
N PRO A 54 -2.49 10.57 19.20
CA PRO A 54 -3.57 9.84 18.54
C PRO A 54 -3.23 9.47 17.07
N PRO A 55 -3.91 8.48 16.47
CA PRO A 55 -3.68 8.07 15.08
C PRO A 55 -3.85 9.20 14.08
N SER A 56 -2.85 9.40 13.21
CA SER A 56 -2.83 10.49 12.23
C SER A 56 -2.98 10.01 10.78
N TRP A 57 -4.05 10.47 10.12
CA TRP A 57 -4.24 10.30 8.67
C TRP A 57 -3.05 10.81 7.87
N TRP A 58 -2.54 11.98 8.25
CA TRP A 58 -1.47 12.64 7.52
C TRP A 58 -0.17 11.83 7.58
N ARG A 59 0.24 11.38 8.77
CA ARG A 59 1.47 10.59 8.94
C ARG A 59 1.40 9.29 8.14
N PHE A 60 0.29 8.56 8.22
CA PHE A 60 0.13 7.30 7.51
C PHE A 60 0.07 7.49 5.99
N SER A 61 -0.62 8.53 5.52
CA SER A 61 -0.67 8.89 4.08
C SER A 61 0.71 9.27 3.55
N CYS A 62 1.45 10.14 4.25
CA CYS A 62 2.80 10.52 3.87
C CYS A 62 3.74 9.31 3.81
N PHE A 63 3.68 8.43 4.82
CA PHE A 63 4.47 7.19 4.81
C PHE A 63 4.16 6.34 3.57
N LYS A 64 2.88 6.10 3.26
CA LYS A 64 2.48 5.31 2.08
C LYS A 64 2.94 5.94 0.77
N LEU A 65 2.82 7.26 0.65
CA LEU A 65 3.30 7.99 -0.53
C LEU A 65 4.81 7.85 -0.71
N VAL A 66 5.59 8.04 0.36
CA VAL A 66 7.06 7.86 0.34
C VAL A 66 7.40 6.42 -0.01
N PHE A 67 6.75 5.45 0.62
CA PHE A 67 6.97 4.02 0.35
C PHE A 67 6.69 3.68 -1.12
N LEU A 68 5.53 4.07 -1.64
CA LEU A 68 5.16 3.83 -3.04
C LEU A 68 6.12 4.51 -4.01
N ALA A 69 6.56 5.74 -3.72
CA ALA A 69 7.53 6.46 -4.53
C ALA A 69 8.89 5.76 -4.55
N VAL A 70 9.38 5.29 -3.40
CA VAL A 70 10.65 4.54 -3.30
C VAL A 70 10.55 3.21 -4.06
N CYS A 71 9.46 2.46 -3.89
CA CYS A 71 9.24 1.23 -4.64
C CYS A 71 9.14 1.49 -6.15
N TYR A 72 8.50 2.58 -6.55
CA TYR A 72 8.39 2.97 -7.95
C TYR A 72 9.75 3.35 -8.55
N ALA A 73 10.58 4.11 -7.81
CA ALA A 73 11.95 4.40 -8.22
C ALA A 73 12.77 3.11 -8.38
N GLY A 74 12.65 2.16 -7.45
CA GLY A 74 13.27 0.83 -7.56
C GLY A 74 12.77 0.05 -8.78
N TYR A 75 11.46 0.09 -9.07
CA TYR A 75 10.89 -0.52 -10.27
C TYR A 75 11.48 0.05 -11.57
N VAL A 76 11.61 1.37 -11.66
CA VAL A 76 12.21 2.04 -12.82
C VAL A 76 13.70 1.66 -12.94
N ALA A 77 14.43 1.55 -11.83
CA ALA A 77 15.82 1.12 -11.84
C ALA A 77 16.04 -0.35 -12.28
N LEU A 78 15.00 -1.20 -12.21
CA LEU A 78 15.02 -2.61 -12.60
C LEU A 78 14.65 -2.85 -14.08
N GLU A 79 14.77 -1.84 -14.92
CA GLU A 79 14.36 -1.89 -16.32
C GLU A 79 14.95 -3.09 -17.09
N GLY A 80 14.15 -3.64 -18.02
CA GLY A 80 14.53 -4.81 -18.82
C GLY A 80 14.40 -6.16 -18.11
N THR A 81 14.13 -6.19 -16.80
CA THR A 81 14.06 -7.45 -16.03
C THR A 81 12.61 -7.90 -15.80
N ARG A 82 12.30 -9.19 -16.02
CA ARG A 82 10.96 -9.75 -15.67
C ARG A 82 10.63 -9.61 -14.18
N ALA A 83 11.65 -9.65 -13.32
CA ALA A 83 11.54 -9.47 -11.87
C ALA A 83 10.93 -8.11 -11.46
N ARG A 84 10.94 -7.08 -12.33
CA ARG A 84 10.34 -5.78 -12.02
C ARG A 84 8.85 -5.87 -11.69
N LEU A 85 8.12 -6.84 -12.26
CA LEU A 85 6.70 -7.05 -12.00
C LEU A 85 6.42 -7.52 -10.56
N LEU A 86 7.41 -8.11 -9.89
CA LEU A 86 7.28 -8.55 -8.50
C LEU A 86 7.10 -7.38 -7.54
N VAL A 87 7.60 -6.19 -7.88
CA VAL A 87 7.46 -4.99 -7.05
C VAL A 87 5.99 -4.60 -6.89
N PRO A 88 5.25 -4.20 -7.95
CA PRO A 88 3.85 -3.84 -7.79
C PRO A 88 2.96 -5.04 -7.41
N ALA A 89 3.30 -6.27 -7.84
CA ALA A 89 2.56 -7.46 -7.42
C ALA A 89 2.65 -7.73 -5.92
N GLY A 90 3.85 -7.62 -5.33
CA GLY A 90 4.05 -7.78 -3.90
C GLY A 90 3.30 -6.74 -3.09
N ILE A 91 3.38 -5.46 -3.51
CA ILE A 91 2.65 -4.36 -2.85
C ILE A 91 1.15 -4.59 -2.94
N ALA A 92 0.63 -4.99 -4.11
CA ALA A 92 -0.78 -5.31 -4.28
C ALA A 92 -1.25 -6.43 -3.36
N LEU A 93 -0.48 -7.53 -3.24
CA LEU A 93 -0.80 -8.64 -2.35
C LEU A 93 -0.85 -8.20 -0.88
N VAL A 94 0.14 -7.44 -0.41
CA VAL A 94 0.17 -6.90 0.95
C VAL A 94 -1.03 -5.99 1.19
N GLY A 95 -1.34 -5.09 0.24
CA GLY A 95 -2.49 -4.21 0.34
C GLY A 95 -3.82 -4.95 0.40
N LEU A 96 -4.02 -5.96 -0.45
CA LEU A 96 -5.24 -6.78 -0.44
C LEU A 96 -5.41 -7.53 0.88
N TYR A 97 -4.32 -8.11 1.39
CA TYR A 97 -4.33 -8.79 2.68
C TYR A 97 -4.70 -7.85 3.83
N ALA A 98 -4.10 -6.64 3.85
CA ALA A 98 -4.37 -5.64 4.88
C ALA A 98 -5.84 -5.18 4.85
N VAL A 99 -6.36 -4.82 3.66
CA VAL A 99 -7.77 -4.47 3.47
C VAL A 99 -8.70 -5.60 3.94
N PHE A 100 -8.43 -6.83 3.52
CA PHE A 100 -9.24 -7.99 3.91
C PHE A 100 -9.24 -8.19 5.44
N ASN A 101 -8.07 -8.09 6.07
CA ASN A 101 -7.94 -8.23 7.51
C ASN A 101 -8.68 -7.12 8.27
N ASN A 102 -8.51 -5.86 7.86
CA ASN A 102 -9.19 -4.71 8.46
C ASN A 102 -10.71 -4.86 8.35
N VAL A 103 -11.22 -5.22 7.17
CA VAL A 103 -12.66 -5.45 6.95
C VAL A 103 -13.18 -6.61 7.78
N ARG A 104 -12.46 -7.75 7.82
CA ARG A 104 -12.87 -8.90 8.64
C ARG A 104 -13.02 -8.52 10.11
N VAL A 105 -12.06 -7.79 10.66
CA VAL A 105 -12.07 -7.36 12.06
C VAL A 105 -13.19 -6.34 12.32
N MET A 106 -13.39 -5.36 11.42
CA MET A 106 -14.52 -4.42 11.53
C MET A 106 -15.88 -5.10 11.49
N VAL A 107 -16.04 -6.16 10.70
CA VAL A 107 -17.28 -6.94 10.64
C VAL A 107 -17.46 -7.82 11.88
N ALA A 108 -16.39 -8.35 12.47
CA ALA A 108 -16.47 -9.21 13.65
C ALA A 108 -16.85 -8.49 14.94
N VAL A 109 -16.66 -7.16 15.01
CA VAL A 109 -16.96 -6.34 16.19
C VAL A 109 -18.27 -5.54 16.01
N ARG A 110 -18.94 -5.70 14.86
CA ARG A 110 -20.27 -5.13 14.59
C ARG A 110 -21.38 -6.09 14.99
#